data_AF-A0A2W2JEK5-F1
#
_entry.id   AF-A0A2W2JEK5-F1
#
_cell.length_a   1.000
_cell.length_b   1.000
_cell.length_c   1.000
_cell.angle_alpha   90.00
_cell.angle_beta   90.00
_cell.angle_gamma   90.00
#
_symmetry.space_group_name_H-M   'P 1'
#
loop_
_entity.id
_entity.type
_entity.pdbx_description
1 polymer ?
#
loop_
_entity_poly.entity_id
_entity_poly.type
_entity_poly.pdbx_seq_one_letter_code
_entity_poly.pdbx_strand_id
1 'polypeptide(L)'
;MQHPDFELYDNVGRDAEQIAAARYGIATRDDLLRWAKRDAEPFLADHPLPDEPLPSPDLAPYLAALGAAATPAEASTVTQHLLDAAEPVLRAVSDYLVAAAQWRGQNRGAEKGSPPKLLLEAASRSLSVLAIADEADLAILRAEYDPAPAPPKAPTSGRPQTPSGLP
;
A
#
# COMPACT_ATOMS: atom_id res chain seq x y z
N MET A 1 2.78 -33.65 -17.22
CA MET A 1 3.71 -34.46 -16.39
C MET A 1 3.32 -34.23 -14.94
N GLN A 2 3.09 -35.28 -14.16
CA GLN A 2 2.88 -35.18 -12.70
C GLN A 2 4.20 -34.74 -12.07
N HIS A 3 4.19 -33.65 -11.29
CA HIS A 3 5.35 -33.26 -10.47
C HIS A 3 5.62 -34.37 -9.44
N PRO A 4 6.88 -34.76 -9.16
CA PRO A 4 7.21 -35.87 -8.25
C PRO A 4 6.58 -35.70 -6.85
N ASP A 5 6.42 -34.46 -6.39
CA ASP A 5 5.68 -34.12 -5.17
C ASP A 5 4.15 -34.34 -5.26
N PHE A 6 3.58 -34.98 -6.30
CA PHE A 6 2.18 -35.45 -6.29
C PHE A 6 2.05 -36.95 -6.07
N GLU A 7 3.12 -37.65 -5.69
CA GLU A 7 3.00 -39.05 -5.26
C GLU A 7 2.08 -39.17 -4.05
N LEU A 8 0.95 -39.85 -4.25
CA LEU A 8 -0.18 -39.99 -3.31
C LEU A 8 0.21 -40.51 -1.92
N TYR A 9 1.38 -41.14 -1.81
CA TYR A 9 1.84 -41.83 -0.61
C TYR A 9 3.04 -41.17 0.09
N ASP A 10 3.63 -40.11 -0.47
CA ASP A 10 4.68 -39.33 0.21
C ASP A 10 4.11 -38.02 0.80
N ASN A 11 3.49 -38.15 1.97
CA ASN A 11 2.86 -37.04 2.70
C ASN A 11 3.76 -36.47 3.81
N VAL A 12 5.04 -36.88 3.90
CA VAL A 12 5.93 -36.43 4.96
C VAL A 12 6.21 -34.94 4.80
N GLY A 13 5.87 -34.14 5.82
CA GLY A 13 6.06 -32.69 5.81
C GLY A 13 4.99 -31.89 5.08
N ARG A 14 3.85 -32.50 4.74
CA ARG A 14 2.69 -31.79 4.15
C ARG A 14 1.65 -31.41 5.19
N ASP A 15 1.05 -30.25 5.01
CA ASP A 15 -0.15 -29.85 5.77
C ASP A 15 -1.45 -30.42 5.16
N ALA A 16 -2.56 -30.19 5.87
CA ALA A 16 -3.87 -30.70 5.47
C ALA A 16 -4.38 -30.08 4.14
N GLU A 17 -3.99 -28.84 3.83
CA GLU A 17 -4.38 -28.14 2.60
C GLU A 17 -3.66 -28.75 1.39
N GLN A 18 -2.37 -29.03 1.53
CA GLN A 18 -1.53 -29.68 0.53
C GLN A 18 -2.00 -31.10 0.20
N ILE A 19 -2.37 -31.88 1.22
CA ILE A 19 -2.91 -33.23 1.03
C ILE A 19 -4.25 -33.17 0.28
N ALA A 20 -5.11 -32.20 0.60
CA ALA A 20 -6.39 -32.03 -0.08
C ALA A 20 -6.20 -31.59 -1.54
N ALA A 21 -5.32 -30.62 -1.80
CA ALA A 21 -5.04 -30.09 -3.14
C ALA A 21 -4.37 -31.12 -4.06
N ALA A 22 -3.48 -31.97 -3.52
CA ALA A 22 -2.81 -33.03 -4.25
C ALA A 22 -3.78 -34.03 -4.89
N ARG A 23 -4.94 -34.29 -4.26
CA ARG A 23 -6.01 -35.16 -4.83
C ARG A 23 -6.60 -34.62 -6.12
N TYR A 24 -6.51 -33.31 -6.34
CA TYR A 24 -6.96 -32.62 -7.55
C TYR A 24 -5.81 -32.31 -8.52
N GLY A 25 -4.58 -32.70 -8.18
CA GLY A 25 -3.38 -32.39 -8.97
C GLY A 25 -3.03 -30.90 -9.01
N ILE A 26 -3.43 -30.14 -7.98
CA ILE A 26 -3.20 -28.69 -7.88
C ILE A 26 -2.16 -28.44 -6.78
N ALA A 27 -1.17 -27.60 -7.07
CA ALA A 27 -0.20 -27.15 -6.08
C ALA A 27 -0.79 -26.04 -5.20
N THR A 28 -0.55 -26.10 -3.90
CA THR A 28 -0.85 -24.98 -3.00
C THR A 28 0.17 -23.85 -3.16
N ARG A 29 -0.09 -22.69 -2.54
CA ARG A 29 0.89 -21.61 -2.43
C ARG A 29 2.20 -22.10 -1.84
N ASP A 30 2.13 -22.88 -0.77
CA ASP A 30 3.30 -23.31 -0.02
C ASP A 30 4.08 -24.41 -0.77
N ASP A 31 3.40 -25.23 -1.58
CA ASP A 31 4.07 -26.12 -2.53
C ASP A 31 4.92 -25.34 -3.53
N LEU A 32 4.33 -24.33 -4.19
CA LEU A 32 5.02 -23.51 -5.18
C LEU A 32 6.26 -22.81 -4.59
N LEU A 33 6.14 -22.26 -3.37
CA LEU A 33 7.25 -21.60 -2.69
C LEU A 33 8.35 -22.57 -2.25
N ARG A 34 7.98 -23.73 -1.72
CA ARG A 34 8.93 -24.77 -1.31
C ARG A 34 9.71 -25.31 -2.50
N TRP A 35 9.04 -25.59 -3.62
CA TRP A 35 9.70 -26.03 -4.85
C TRP A 35 10.64 -24.97 -5.40
N ALA A 36 10.19 -23.71 -5.47
CA ALA A 36 11.04 -22.60 -5.90
C ALA A 36 12.28 -22.44 -4.99
N LYS A 37 12.11 -22.56 -3.66
CA LYS A 37 13.23 -22.48 -2.70
C LYS A 37 14.23 -23.61 -2.91
N ARG A 38 13.76 -24.85 -3.07
CA ARG A 38 14.61 -26.02 -3.34
C ARG A 38 15.41 -25.81 -4.63
N ASP A 39 14.73 -25.44 -5.71
CA ASP A 39 15.37 -25.31 -7.02
C ASP A 39 16.34 -24.11 -7.08
N ALA A 40 16.11 -23.09 -6.24
CA ALA A 40 16.99 -21.93 -6.11
C ALA A 40 18.11 -22.09 -5.06
N GLU A 41 18.19 -23.22 -4.34
CA GLU A 41 19.18 -23.42 -3.26
C GLU A 41 20.63 -23.19 -3.73
N PRO A 42 21.10 -23.74 -4.88
CA PRO A 42 22.45 -23.47 -5.37
C PRO A 42 22.66 -21.99 -5.70
N PHE A 43 21.63 -21.35 -6.28
CA PHE A 43 21.69 -19.93 -6.62
C PHE A 43 21.82 -19.06 -5.37
N LEU A 44 21.08 -19.37 -4.30
CA LEU A 44 21.17 -18.64 -3.03
C LEU A 44 22.50 -18.88 -2.30
N ALA A 45 23.11 -20.06 -2.48
CA ALA A 45 24.45 -20.32 -1.96
C ALA A 45 25.51 -19.44 -2.63
N ASP A 46 25.39 -19.21 -3.94
CA ASP A 46 26.29 -18.34 -4.71
C ASP A 46 25.95 -16.85 -4.57
N HIS A 47 24.70 -16.54 -4.21
CA HIS A 47 24.16 -15.18 -4.06
C HIS A 47 23.43 -15.02 -2.72
N PRO A 48 24.15 -15.01 -1.59
CA PRO A 48 23.53 -14.89 -0.28
C PRO A 48 22.78 -13.57 -0.16
N LEU A 49 21.53 -13.66 0.28
CA LEU A 49 20.71 -12.50 0.65
C LEU A 49 20.75 -12.33 2.17
N PRO A 50 20.61 -11.10 2.69
CA PRO A 50 20.48 -10.89 4.13
C PRO A 50 19.27 -11.64 4.70
N ASP A 51 19.49 -12.36 5.79
CA ASP A 51 18.42 -13.07 6.52
C ASP A 51 17.78 -12.17 7.60
N GLU A 52 18.45 -11.08 7.98
CA GLU A 52 17.90 -10.11 8.92
C GLU A 52 16.71 -9.36 8.31
N PRO A 53 15.61 -9.20 9.07
CA PRO A 53 14.54 -8.31 8.66
C PRO A 53 15.09 -6.90 8.38
N LEU A 54 14.52 -6.23 7.36
CA LEU A 54 14.77 -4.81 7.17
C LEU A 54 14.44 -4.05 8.47
N PRO A 55 15.22 -3.03 8.84
CA PRO A 55 14.97 -2.27 10.05
C PRO A 55 13.57 -1.65 9.99
N SER A 56 12.73 -1.96 10.98
CA SER A 56 11.42 -1.30 11.11
C SER A 56 11.62 0.12 11.61
N PRO A 57 11.01 1.14 10.97
CA PRO A 57 11.02 2.48 11.54
C PRO A 57 10.33 2.47 12.90
N ASP A 58 10.93 3.16 13.89
CA ASP A 58 10.25 3.42 15.15
C ASP A 58 9.26 4.57 14.96
N LEU A 59 7.96 4.22 14.94
CA LEU A 59 6.89 5.19 14.77
C LEU A 59 6.40 5.79 16.09
N ALA A 60 6.88 5.32 17.24
CA ALA A 60 6.41 5.81 18.53
C ALA A 60 6.60 7.33 18.73
N PRO A 61 7.71 7.96 18.30
CA PRO A 61 7.88 9.41 18.42
C PRO A 61 6.86 10.20 17.58
N TYR A 62 6.58 9.74 16.37
CA TYR A 62 5.60 10.35 15.47
C TYR A 62 4.19 10.25 16.05
N LEU A 63 3.81 9.07 16.54
CA LEU A 63 2.51 8.85 17.15
C LEU A 63 2.33 9.68 18.44
N ALA A 64 3.38 9.80 19.25
CA ALA A 64 3.36 10.63 20.45
C ALA A 64 3.22 12.12 20.11
N ALA A 65 3.97 12.62 19.12
CA ALA A 65 3.89 14.01 18.67
C ALA A 65 2.52 14.32 18.05
N LEU A 66 1.98 13.40 17.23
CA LEU A 66 0.64 13.51 16.66
C LEU A 66 -0.44 13.55 17.76
N GLY A 67 -0.30 12.72 18.79
CA GLY A 67 -1.22 12.71 19.94
C GLY A 67 -1.16 13.98 20.80
N ALA A 68 -0.04 14.72 20.76
CA ALA A 68 0.14 15.98 21.47
C ALA A 68 -0.23 17.22 20.62
N ALA A 69 -0.40 17.06 19.30
CA ALA A 69 -0.74 18.16 18.40
C ALA A 69 -2.11 18.77 18.77
N ALA A 70 -2.13 20.09 18.95
CA ALA A 70 -3.33 20.86 19.28
C ALA A 70 -3.91 21.59 18.06
N THR A 71 -3.13 21.72 16.98
CA THR A 71 -3.53 22.43 15.75
C THR A 71 -3.35 21.58 14.49
N PRO A 72 -4.10 21.88 13.41
CA PRO A 72 -3.88 21.25 12.11
C PRO A 72 -2.44 21.38 11.59
N ALA A 73 -1.77 22.51 11.85
CA ALA A 73 -0.39 22.73 11.42
C ALA A 73 0.62 21.86 12.18
N GLU A 74 0.41 21.64 13.48
CA GLU A 74 1.26 20.72 14.25
C GLU A 74 1.08 19.28 13.78
N ALA A 75 -0.17 18.85 13.55
CA ALA A 75 -0.47 17.52 13.00
C ALA A 75 0.14 17.33 11.60
N SER A 76 0.03 18.35 10.74
CA SER A 76 0.65 18.36 9.40
C SER A 76 2.16 18.28 9.47
N THR A 77 2.81 19.05 10.35
CA THR A 77 4.27 19.03 10.54
C THR A 77 4.75 17.62 10.88
N VAL A 78 4.08 16.93 11.80
CA VAL A 78 4.40 15.54 12.17
C VAL A 78 4.18 14.59 11.00
N THR A 79 3.08 14.77 10.26
CA THR A 79 2.71 13.94 9.12
C THR A 79 3.73 14.07 8.00
N GLN A 80 4.07 15.29 7.58
CA GLN A 80 5.07 15.57 6.54
C GLN A 80 6.44 15.01 6.92
N HIS A 81 6.86 15.18 8.18
CA HIS A 81 8.13 14.61 8.63
C HIS A 81 8.14 13.07 8.56
N LEU A 82 7.01 12.40 8.81
CA LEU A 82 6.90 10.95 8.63
C LEU A 82 6.95 10.56 7.15
N LEU A 83 6.26 11.30 6.28
CA LEU A 83 6.26 11.04 4.83
C LEU A 83 7.68 11.18 4.25
N ASP A 84 8.40 12.24 4.60
CA ASP A 84 9.80 12.45 4.20
C ASP A 84 10.71 11.31 4.70
N ALA A 85 10.52 10.86 5.95
CA ALA A 85 11.30 9.77 6.53
C ALA A 85 10.99 8.41 5.87
N ALA A 86 9.74 8.19 5.43
CA ALA A 86 9.30 6.95 4.81
C ALA A 86 9.58 6.88 3.30
N GLU A 87 9.75 8.02 2.62
CA GLU A 87 9.96 8.06 1.17
C GLU A 87 11.10 7.15 0.69
N PRO A 88 12.32 7.18 1.28
CA PRO A 88 13.44 6.41 0.74
C PRO A 88 13.18 4.90 0.72
N VAL A 89 12.54 4.37 1.77
CA VAL A 89 12.26 2.92 1.85
C VAL A 89 11.14 2.51 0.89
N LEU A 90 10.09 3.32 0.76
CA LEU A 90 9.01 3.05 -0.19
C LEU A 90 9.49 3.13 -1.64
N ARG A 91 10.40 4.07 -1.93
CA ARG A 91 11.05 4.20 -3.24
C ARG A 91 11.94 2.99 -3.54
N ALA A 92 12.78 2.57 -2.60
CA ALA A 92 13.62 1.38 -2.78
C ALA A 92 12.80 0.11 -3.07
N VAL A 93 11.68 -0.08 -2.36
CA VAL A 93 10.75 -1.20 -2.63
C VAL A 93 10.12 -1.08 -4.01
N SER A 94 9.67 0.12 -4.40
CA SER A 94 9.12 0.38 -5.73
C SER A 94 10.13 0.05 -6.83
N ASP A 95 11.37 0.52 -6.71
CA ASP A 95 12.45 0.28 -7.68
C ASP A 95 12.75 -1.22 -7.85
N TYR A 96 12.77 -1.98 -6.75
CA TYR A 96 12.93 -3.43 -6.81
C TYR A 96 11.77 -4.10 -7.55
N LEU A 97 10.53 -3.73 -7.26
CA LEU A 97 9.35 -4.28 -7.91
C LEU A 97 9.32 -3.98 -9.41
N VAL A 98 9.77 -2.79 -9.82
CA VAL A 98 9.98 -2.42 -11.22
C VAL A 98 11.04 -3.32 -11.86
N ALA A 99 12.19 -3.51 -11.20
CA ALA A 99 13.25 -4.37 -11.70
C ALA A 99 12.78 -5.83 -11.85
N ALA A 100 12.04 -6.34 -10.88
CA ALA A 100 11.44 -7.68 -10.91
C ALA A 100 10.44 -7.83 -12.06
N ALA A 101 9.57 -6.83 -12.28
CA ALA A 101 8.64 -6.82 -13.41
C ALA A 101 9.35 -6.85 -14.76
N GLN A 102 10.50 -6.20 -14.85
CA GLN A 102 11.31 -6.08 -16.06
C GLN A 102 12.30 -7.24 -16.25
N TRP A 103 12.39 -8.17 -15.30
CA TRP A 103 13.37 -9.26 -15.32
C TRP A 103 13.34 -9.98 -16.68
N ARG A 104 14.50 -10.03 -17.35
CA ARG A 104 14.67 -10.61 -18.71
C ARG A 104 13.66 -10.09 -19.75
N GLY A 105 13.15 -8.87 -19.60
CA GLY A 105 12.23 -8.24 -20.53
C GLY A 105 10.77 -8.75 -20.45
N GLN A 106 10.39 -9.47 -19.40
CA GLN A 106 9.07 -10.10 -19.24
C GLN A 106 7.89 -9.12 -19.34
N ASN A 107 8.09 -7.86 -19.00
CA ASN A 107 7.05 -6.82 -19.13
C ASN A 107 6.74 -6.38 -20.58
N ARG A 108 7.64 -6.61 -21.54
CA ARG A 108 7.46 -6.11 -22.91
C ARG A 108 6.32 -6.87 -23.61
N GLY A 109 5.26 -6.15 -23.95
CA GLY A 109 4.07 -6.75 -24.58
C GLY A 109 3.20 -7.58 -23.65
N ALA A 110 3.49 -7.57 -22.34
CA ALA A 110 2.72 -8.34 -21.37
C ALA A 110 1.29 -7.80 -21.22
N GLU A 111 0.32 -8.72 -21.18
CA GLU A 111 -1.10 -8.40 -21.06
C GLU A 111 -1.43 -7.75 -19.71
N LYS A 112 -2.53 -6.99 -19.66
CA LYS A 112 -3.04 -6.43 -18.41
C LYS A 112 -3.41 -7.57 -17.44
N GLY A 113 -3.02 -7.43 -16.17
CA GLY A 113 -3.25 -8.45 -15.14
C GLY A 113 -2.24 -9.60 -15.14
N SER A 114 -1.29 -9.62 -16.09
CA SER A 114 -0.17 -10.56 -16.05
C SER A 114 0.77 -10.27 -14.86
N PRO A 115 1.55 -11.26 -14.39
CA PRO A 115 2.49 -11.08 -13.28
C PRO A 115 3.40 -9.84 -13.37
N PRO A 116 4.08 -9.53 -14.51
CA PRO A 116 4.88 -8.31 -14.59
C PRO A 116 4.06 -7.03 -14.50
N LYS A 117 2.81 -7.01 -14.97
CA LYS A 117 1.92 -5.85 -14.79
C LYS A 117 1.46 -5.68 -13.34
N LEU A 118 1.17 -6.79 -12.65
CA LEU A 118 0.84 -6.76 -11.23
C LEU A 118 2.01 -6.25 -10.37
N LEU A 119 3.25 -6.60 -10.73
CA LEU A 119 4.44 -6.08 -10.05
C LEU A 119 4.62 -4.57 -10.28
N LEU A 120 4.40 -4.06 -11.50
CA LEU A 120 4.42 -2.61 -11.76
C LEU A 120 3.30 -1.88 -11.02
N GLU A 121 2.12 -2.49 -10.93
CA GLU A 121 0.99 -1.94 -10.19
C GLU A 121 1.30 -1.88 -8.69
N ALA A 122 1.94 -2.91 -8.14
CA ALA A 122 2.44 -2.91 -6.76
C ALA A 122 3.48 -1.81 -6.54
N ALA A 123 4.46 -1.65 -7.45
CA ALA A 123 5.47 -0.60 -7.39
C ALA A 123 4.84 0.80 -7.36
N SER A 124 3.84 1.04 -8.21
CA SER A 124 3.08 2.28 -8.25
C SER A 124 2.32 2.54 -6.94
N ARG A 125 1.67 1.51 -6.39
CA ARG A 125 0.94 1.62 -5.13
C ARG A 125 1.84 1.93 -3.94
N SER A 126 3.06 1.40 -3.90
CA SER A 126 4.04 1.73 -2.85
C SER A 126 4.31 3.23 -2.75
N LEU A 127 4.37 3.93 -3.88
CA LEU A 127 4.57 5.38 -3.93
C LEU A 127 3.28 6.19 -3.78
N SER A 128 2.15 5.62 -4.25
CA SER A 128 0.85 6.29 -4.19
C SER A 128 0.41 6.63 -2.76
N VAL A 129 0.83 5.83 -1.77
CA VAL A 129 0.53 6.10 -0.36
C VAL A 129 1.06 7.47 0.09
N LEU A 130 2.27 7.85 -0.33
CA LEU A 130 2.86 9.15 0.01
C LEU A 130 2.05 10.29 -0.60
N ALA A 131 1.72 10.18 -1.89
CA ALA A 131 0.97 11.21 -2.61
C ALA A 131 -0.46 11.39 -2.05
N ILE A 132 -1.13 10.29 -1.71
CA ILE A 132 -2.49 10.33 -1.12
C ILE A 132 -2.45 10.97 0.28
N ALA A 133 -1.44 10.63 1.09
CA ALA A 133 -1.28 11.20 2.42
C ALA A 133 -0.96 12.70 2.36
N ASP A 134 -0.07 13.12 1.45
CA ASP A 134 0.24 14.53 1.23
C ASP A 134 -0.99 15.33 0.75
N GLU A 135 -1.75 14.79 -0.21
CA GLU A 135 -2.99 15.43 -0.68
C GLU A 135 -4.02 15.58 0.46
N ALA A 136 -4.15 14.56 1.32
CA ALA A 136 -5.04 14.63 2.47
C ALA A 136 -4.59 15.69 3.49
N ASP A 137 -3.28 15.78 3.75
CA ASP A 137 -2.70 16.77 4.65
C ASP A 137 -2.89 18.21 4.12
N LEU A 138 -2.64 18.42 2.83
CA LEU A 138 -2.89 19.69 2.16
C LEU A 138 -4.37 20.09 2.20
N ALA A 139 -5.29 19.13 2.06
CA ALA A 139 -6.72 19.40 2.18
C ALA A 139 -7.10 19.88 3.59
N ILE A 140 -6.50 19.30 4.64
CA ILE A 140 -6.68 19.74 6.03
C ILE A 140 -6.14 21.16 6.22
N LEU A 141 -4.91 21.43 5.75
CA LEU A 141 -4.32 22.76 5.84
C LEU A 141 -5.12 23.80 5.06
N ARG A 142 -5.67 23.44 3.91
CA ARG A 142 -6.51 24.33 3.12
C ARG A 142 -7.79 24.71 3.84
N ALA A 143 -8.42 23.77 4.55
CA ALA A 143 -9.59 24.06 5.35
C ALA A 143 -9.29 25.05 6.49
N GLU A 144 -8.09 25.00 7.07
CA GLU A 144 -7.65 25.88 8.15
C GLU A 144 -7.26 27.29 7.64
N TYR A 145 -6.45 27.35 6.58
CA TYR A 145 -5.78 28.58 6.15
C TYR A 145 -6.42 29.27 4.93
N ASP A 146 -7.13 28.54 4.08
CA ASP A 146 -7.78 29.04 2.85
C ASP A 146 -9.19 28.45 2.67
N PRO A 147 -10.11 28.68 3.64
CA PRO A 147 -11.47 28.16 3.53
C PRO A 147 -12.21 28.83 2.38
N ALA A 148 -13.00 28.05 1.64
CA ALA A 148 -13.82 28.58 0.55
C ALA A 148 -14.73 29.72 1.05
N PRO A 149 -14.94 30.79 0.25
CA PRO A 149 -15.81 31.88 0.64
C PRO A 149 -17.21 31.38 1.01
N ALA A 150 -17.72 31.80 2.16
CA ALA A 150 -19.08 31.46 2.56
C ALA A 150 -20.06 31.95 1.48
N PRO A 151 -21.07 31.15 1.11
CA PRO A 151 -22.07 31.57 0.13
C PRO A 151 -22.75 32.86 0.62
N PRO A 152 -23.07 33.80 -0.28
CA PRO A 152 -23.71 35.05 0.10
C PRO A 152 -25.02 34.76 0.84
N LYS A 153 -25.20 35.37 2.02
CA LYS A 153 -26.44 35.25 2.79
C LYS A 153 -27.62 35.66 1.90
N ALA A 154 -28.62 34.78 1.79
CA ALA A 154 -29.85 35.07 1.08
C ALA A 154 -30.44 36.40 1.59
N PRO A 155 -30.90 37.30 0.70
CA PRO A 155 -31.46 38.58 1.14
C PRO A 155 -32.64 38.30 2.06
N THR A 156 -32.60 38.85 3.28
CA THR A 156 -33.72 38.84 4.21
C THR A 156 -34.89 39.50 3.49
N SER A 157 -35.91 38.73 3.15
CA SER A 157 -37.16 39.23 2.62
C SER A 157 -37.83 40.08 3.69
N GLY A 158 -37.51 41.37 3.72
CA GLY A 158 -38.21 42.38 4.48
C GLY A 158 -39.65 42.41 3.98
N ARG A 159 -40.53 41.70 4.68
CA ARG A 159 -41.98 41.82 4.48
C ARG A 159 -42.38 43.22 4.96
N PRO A 160 -42.98 44.07 4.10
CA PRO A 160 -43.53 45.33 4.57
C PRO A 160 -44.65 45.01 5.56
N GLN A 161 -44.55 45.51 6.80
CA GLN A 161 -45.67 45.49 7.73
C GLN A 161 -46.70 46.51 7.22
N THR A 162 -47.87 46.02 6.82
CA THR A 162 -49.04 46.87 6.58
C THR A 162 -49.52 47.45 7.92
N PRO A 163 -49.72 48.78 8.04
CA PRO A 163 -50.22 49.35 9.27
C PRO A 163 -51.73 49.06 9.41
N SER A 164 -52.11 48.37 10.49
CA SER A 164 -53.50 48.26 10.92
C SER A 164 -53.96 49.61 11.47
N GLY A 165 -54.78 50.33 10.69
CA GLY A 165 -55.56 51.48 11.14
C GLY A 165 -57.04 51.12 11.21
N LEU A 166 -57.56 50.98 12.43
CA LEU A 166 -58.98 51.07 12.79
C LEU A 166 -59.41 52.56 12.76
N PRO A 167 -60.69 52.87 12.51
CA PRO A 167 -61.76 52.71 13.50
C PRO A 167 -62.98 51.89 13.05
#